data_AF-A0A382W935-F1
#
_entry.id   AF-A0A382W935-F1
#
_cell.length_a   1.000
_cell.length_b   1.000
_cell.length_c   1.000
_cell.angle_alpha   90.00
_cell.angle_beta   90.00
_cell.angle_gamma   90.00
#
_symmetry.space_group_name_H-M   'P 1'
#
loop_
_entity.id
_entity.type
_entity.pdbx_description
1 polymer ?
#
loop_
_entity_poly.entity_id
_entity_poly.type
_entity_poly.pdbx_seq_one_letter_code
_entity_poly.pdbx_strand_id
1 'polypeptide(L)'
;VNIARLIDHTLLRTDATISDIGQLCKDAIKHDFVSVCVNPVYVPFAVEYLQDHETKVGTTIGFPIGAVSPEMKYAETRFVIHQGAEE
;
A
#
# COMPACT_ATOMS: atom_id res chain seq x y z
N VAL A 1 6.85 21.52 11.04
CA VAL A 1 6.88 20.18 10.39
C VAL A 1 5.46 19.84 10.00
N ASN A 2 5.19 19.47 8.75
CA ASN A 2 3.89 18.93 8.36
C ASN A 2 3.86 17.45 8.77
N ILE A 3 3.10 17.12 9.83
CA ILE A 3 3.04 15.76 10.36
C ILE A 3 2.34 14.81 9.37
N ALA A 4 1.37 15.30 8.60
CA ALA A 4 0.64 14.46 7.65
C ALA A 4 1.56 13.82 6.60
N ARG A 5 2.52 14.59 6.09
CA ARG A 5 3.54 14.13 5.12
C ARG A 5 4.61 13.20 5.70
N LEU A 6 4.38 12.67 6.91
CA LEU A 6 5.21 11.66 7.57
C LEU A 6 4.41 10.40 7.93
N ILE A 7 3.14 10.31 7.52
CA ILE A 7 2.23 9.23 7.88
C ILE A 7 2.03 8.28 6.70
N ASP A 8 2.33 6.99 6.93
CA ASP A 8 1.90 5.89 6.08
C ASP A 8 0.54 5.37 6.56
N HIS A 9 -0.51 5.76 5.86
CA HIS A 9 -1.87 5.38 6.26
C HIS A 9 -2.12 3.91 5.92
N THR A 10 -2.14 3.06 6.94
CA THR A 10 -1.99 1.61 6.77
C THR A 10 -3.29 0.85 7.02
N LEU A 11 -3.65 -0.08 6.13
CA LEU A 11 -4.71 -1.08 6.35
C LEU A 11 -4.25 -2.47 5.87
N LEU A 12 -3.85 -3.30 6.84
CA LEU A 12 -3.36 -4.68 6.62
C LEU A 12 -4.22 -5.74 7.31
N ARG A 13 -5.44 -5.39 7.73
CA ARG A 13 -6.38 -6.35 8.33
C ARG A 13 -6.78 -7.38 7.28
N THR A 14 -6.87 -8.65 7.69
CA THR A 14 -7.10 -9.79 6.76
C THR A 14 -8.49 -9.82 6.14
N ASP A 15 -9.45 -9.11 6.74
CA ASP A 15 -10.84 -8.95 6.30
C ASP A 15 -11.09 -7.59 5.63
N ALA A 16 -10.04 -6.80 5.35
CA ALA A 16 -10.18 -5.55 4.63
C ALA A 16 -10.83 -5.79 3.26
N THR A 17 -11.79 -4.94 2.89
CA THR A 17 -12.48 -5.01 1.61
C THR A 17 -11.96 -3.95 0.66
N ILE A 18 -12.25 -4.08 -0.64
CA ILE A 18 -11.96 -3.02 -1.64
C ILE A 18 -12.58 -1.68 -1.23
N SER A 19 -13.78 -1.70 -0.61
CA SER A 19 -14.41 -0.47 -0.11
C SER A 19 -13.60 0.19 1.00
N ASP A 20 -13.01 -0.61 1.90
CA ASP A 20 -12.16 -0.10 2.98
C ASP A 20 -10.88 0.52 2.42
N ILE A 21 -10.28 -0.12 1.39
CA ILE A 21 -9.10 0.44 0.70
C ILE A 21 -9.45 1.74 -0.01
N GLY A 22 -10.63 1.83 -0.65
CA GLY A 22 -11.09 3.08 -1.25
C GLY A 22 -11.28 4.19 -0.21
N GLN A 23 -11.76 3.85 0.99
CA GLN A 23 -11.86 4.80 2.09
C GLN A 23 -10.47 5.24 2.59
N LEU A 24 -9.54 4.31 2.74
CA LEU A 24 -8.13 4.57 3.09
C LEU A 24 -7.50 5.58 2.13
N CYS A 25 -7.64 5.36 0.81
CA CYS A 25 -7.11 6.27 -0.21
C CYS A 25 -7.77 7.66 -0.14
N LYS A 26 -9.09 7.73 0.05
CA LYS A 26 -9.80 9.01 0.23
C LYS A 26 -9.30 9.79 1.44
N ASP A 27 -9.09 9.10 2.56
CA ASP A 27 -8.61 9.74 3.78
C ASP A 27 -7.17 10.22 3.61
N ALA A 28 -6.32 9.45 2.91
CA ALA A 28 -4.96 9.87 2.59
C ALA A 28 -4.92 11.12 1.71
N ILE A 29 -5.75 11.20 0.67
CA ILE A 29 -5.88 12.41 -0.16
C ILE A 29 -6.37 13.59 0.69
N LYS A 30 -7.44 13.39 1.46
CA LYS A 30 -8.08 14.43 2.27
C LYS A 30 -7.12 15.05 3.29
N HIS A 31 -6.26 14.23 3.87
CA HIS A 31 -5.34 14.64 4.93
C HIS A 31 -3.93 14.92 4.43
N ASP A 32 -3.66 14.77 3.12
CA ASP A 32 -2.34 14.94 2.52
C ASP A 32 -1.27 14.05 3.19
N PHE A 33 -1.61 12.76 3.35
CA PHE A 33 -0.67 11.74 3.81
C PHE A 33 0.32 11.37 2.71
N VAL A 34 1.54 11.00 3.11
CA VAL A 34 2.63 10.69 2.16
C VAL A 34 2.36 9.41 1.40
N SER A 35 1.80 8.39 2.05
CA SER A 35 1.54 7.10 1.44
C SER A 35 0.32 6.41 2.06
N VAL A 36 -0.18 5.40 1.34
CA VAL A 36 -1.02 4.34 1.90
C VAL A 36 -0.23 3.03 1.90
N CYS A 37 -0.44 2.20 2.92
CA CYS A 37 0.13 0.84 2.97
C CYS A 37 -0.99 -0.20 3.00
N VAL A 38 -1.02 -1.07 1.98
CA VAL A 38 -2.09 -2.05 1.74
C VAL A 38 -1.54 -3.46 1.54
N ASN A 39 -2.39 -4.48 1.74
CA ASN A 39 -2.02 -5.85 1.39
C ASN A 39 -1.73 -5.96 -0.12
N PRO A 40 -0.76 -6.80 -0.57
CA PRO A 40 -0.33 -6.88 -1.97
C PRO A 40 -1.46 -7.01 -3.00
N VAL A 41 -2.52 -7.75 -2.65
CA VAL A 41 -3.70 -7.95 -3.53
C VAL A 41 -4.41 -6.65 -3.91
N TYR A 42 -4.27 -5.58 -3.11
CA TYR A 42 -4.92 -4.30 -3.33
C TYR A 42 -4.02 -3.25 -4.00
N VAL A 43 -2.75 -3.57 -4.25
CA VAL A 43 -1.81 -2.62 -4.90
C VAL A 43 -2.36 -2.09 -6.23
N PRO A 44 -2.83 -2.92 -7.19
CA PRO A 44 -3.33 -2.39 -8.46
C PRO A 44 -4.49 -1.42 -8.28
N PHE A 45 -5.41 -1.72 -7.35
CA PHE A 45 -6.55 -0.88 -7.07
C PHE A 45 -6.13 0.46 -6.43
N ALA A 46 -5.25 0.42 -5.43
CA ALA A 46 -4.77 1.63 -4.77
C ALA A 46 -3.98 2.54 -5.72
N VAL A 47 -3.15 1.94 -6.59
CA VAL A 47 -2.39 2.67 -7.63
C VAL A 47 -3.33 3.34 -8.62
N GLU A 48 -4.33 2.61 -9.13
CA GLU A 48 -5.34 3.19 -10.02
C GLU A 48 -6.14 4.31 -9.32
N TYR A 49 -6.49 4.12 -8.06
CA TYR A 49 -7.25 5.10 -7.29
C TYR A 49 -6.45 6.39 -7.05
N LEU A 50 -5.14 6.28 -6.83
CA LEU A 50 -4.25 7.39 -6.46
C LEU A 50 -3.45 7.97 -7.63
N GLN A 51 -3.69 7.54 -8.87
CA GLN A 51 -2.88 7.88 -10.05
C GLN A 51 -2.71 9.40 -10.31
N ASP A 52 -3.69 10.22 -9.91
CA ASP A 52 -3.68 11.68 -10.08
C ASP A 52 -3.30 12.44 -8.78
N HIS A 53 -2.76 11.72 -7.79
CA HIS A 53 -2.43 12.26 -6.47
C HIS A 53 -0.95 11.98 -6.10
N GLU A 54 -0.38 12.81 -5.23
CA GLU A 54 1.00 12.63 -4.76
C GLU A 54 1.16 11.55 -3.68
N THR A 55 0.05 10.99 -3.18
CA THR A 55 0.06 9.92 -2.17
C THR A 55 0.55 8.63 -2.80
N LYS A 56 1.63 8.08 -2.26
CA LYS A 56 2.26 6.86 -2.74
C LYS A 56 1.53 5.60 -2.32
N VAL A 57 1.80 4.50 -3.01
CA VAL A 57 1.30 3.16 -2.64
C VAL A 57 2.45 2.28 -2.17
N GLY A 58 2.47 2.00 -0.88
CA GLY A 58 3.33 0.99 -0.26
C GLY A 58 2.62 -0.34 -0.03
N THR A 59 3.39 -1.42 0.08
CA THR A 59 2.85 -2.74 0.44
C THR A 59 3.82 -3.54 1.30
N THR A 60 3.45 -4.78 1.64
CA THR A 60 4.25 -5.65 2.50
C THR A 60 4.65 -6.93 1.79
N ILE A 61 5.81 -7.49 2.14
CA ILE A 61 6.40 -8.68 1.51
C ILE A 61 6.63 -9.76 2.55
N GLY A 62 6.16 -10.98 2.27
CA GLY A 62 6.22 -12.10 3.21
C GLY A 62 5.44 -11.86 4.51
N PHE A 63 4.56 -10.88 4.54
CA PHE A 63 3.80 -10.49 5.73
C PHE A 63 2.67 -11.50 6.03
N PRO A 64 2.25 -11.68 7.30
CA PRO A 64 2.80 -11.08 8.53
C PRO A 64 3.99 -11.83 9.13
N ILE A 65 4.14 -13.13 8.85
CA ILE A 65 5.05 -14.00 9.59
C ILE A 65 6.49 -13.94 9.08
N GLY A 66 6.69 -13.70 7.78
CA GLY A 66 8.03 -13.56 7.19
C GLY A 66 8.82 -14.87 7.03
N ALA A 67 8.23 -16.02 7.42
CA ALA A 67 8.83 -17.35 7.37
C ALA A 67 8.76 -17.98 5.96
N VAL A 68 9.25 -17.24 4.97
CA VAL A 68 9.38 -17.66 3.57
C VAL A 68 10.81 -17.41 3.10
N SER A 69 11.23 -18.13 2.06
CA SER A 69 12.60 -18.04 1.56
C SER A 69 12.89 -16.66 0.92
N PRO A 70 14.17 -16.23 0.87
CA PRO A 70 14.55 -15.00 0.18
C PRO A 70 14.09 -14.93 -1.27
N GLU A 71 14.09 -16.06 -1.99
CA GLU A 71 13.66 -16.16 -3.38
C GLU A 71 12.16 -15.85 -3.54
N MET A 72 11.34 -16.31 -2.60
CA MET A 72 9.90 -16.01 -2.59
C MET A 72 9.66 -14.53 -2.29
N LYS A 73 10.40 -13.96 -1.32
CA LYS A 73 10.32 -12.50 -1.05
C LYS A 73 10.71 -11.70 -2.29
N TYR A 74 11.79 -12.09 -2.96
CA TYR A 74 12.21 -11.44 -4.21
C TYR A 74 11.13 -11.50 -5.28
N ALA A 75 10.53 -12.67 -5.50
CA ALA A 75 9.47 -12.84 -6.50
C ALA A 75 8.25 -11.96 -6.20
N GLU A 76 7.81 -11.93 -4.93
CA GLU A 76 6.71 -11.09 -4.47
C GLU A 76 7.02 -9.60 -4.62
N THR A 77 8.21 -9.15 -4.20
CA THR A 77 8.66 -7.76 -4.35
C THR A 77 8.67 -7.35 -5.81
N ARG A 78 9.23 -8.19 -6.69
CA ARG A 78 9.22 -7.92 -8.14
C ARG A 78 7.81 -7.80 -8.65
N PHE A 79 6.90 -8.68 -8.23
CA PHE A 79 5.52 -8.67 -8.69
C PHE A 79 4.82 -7.35 -8.33
N VAL A 80 4.87 -6.91 -7.07
CA VAL A 80 4.17 -5.68 -6.65
C VAL A 80 4.79 -4.41 -7.23
N ILE A 81 6.10 -4.38 -7.48
CA ILE A 81 6.75 -3.28 -8.21
C ILE A 81 6.18 -3.16 -9.63
N HIS A 82 5.96 -4.27 -10.34
CA HIS A 82 5.33 -4.22 -11.67
C HIS A 82 3.86 -3.78 -11.62
N GLN A 83 3.21 -3.89 -10.46
CA GLN A 83 1.85 -3.41 -10.24
C GLN A 83 1.79 -1.93 -9.81
N GLY A 84 2.95 -1.27 -9.63
CA GLY A 84 3.03 0.15 -9.33
C GLY A 84 3.23 0.49 -7.85
N ALA A 85 3.53 -0.49 -6.98
CA ALA A 85 3.97 -0.17 -5.62
C ALA A 85 5.29 0.60 -5.65
N GLU A 86 5.38 1.66 -4.84
CA GLU A 86 6.55 2.55 -4.73
C GLU A 86 7.39 2.27 -3.49
N GLU A 87 6.84 1.54 -2.51
CA GLU A 87 7.47 1.22 -1.23
C GLU A 87 7.16 -0.20 -0.75
#